data_AF-A0A7S3FZ83-F1
#
_entry.id   AF-A0A7S3FZ83-F1
#
_cell.length_a   1.000
_cell.length_b   1.000
_cell.length_c   1.000
_cell.angle_alpha   90.00
_cell.angle_beta   90.00
_cell.angle_gamma   90.00
#
_symmetry.space_group_name_H-M   'P 1'
#
loop_
_entity.id
_entity.type
_entity.pdbx_description
1 polymer ?
#
loop_
_entity_poly.entity_id
_entity_poly.type
_entity_poly.pdbx_seq_one_letter_code
_entity_poly.pdbx_strand_id
1 'polypeptide(L)'
;MMGGQDGSRRNSRKSINAGSGVDVETMQKQYRMMEENQAQYNKETQAILRKQMKTIKRIKDESEQIKEQIAVLQRQQNSGNMAQIQTKIADMQDQADQFTKKIEVEKRLLEEIDKQLKVGKARLEDKRQFVGGVNASKESTKQTMKQIRILENRLDKALVKFNESLSFNKTLRDEIDNLRRERVVFDNIYKKLGKELQEKKASMAEKVELSNLAYEARDQALAETTALRTLMDKEQSAFEDEWSELGRQLETDKKSIKDIGRGTPAKDARGDLSKDDEDKLRKKLVKGSWGLAKDKVSKAVVLERVQSYEEAFNRIQASTGIADIDELVTSFIEAEDKNFSLYNYVNEMNNEVEKLEEQNAELRVEIEKYKGQGGNTENQRKKLLKDLEDKLAKTEAKAAQYEEKALKATKTVESLISGIQNIFNRLGLNQSSVVDMLGDDGVTENNMMKVGTYPVLNPATVSVDAPVKAVIIESYFFVFSNPWFDLLA
;
A
#
# COMPACT_ATOMS: atom_id res chain seq x y z
N MET A 1 -27.02 -85.37 -91.82
CA MET A 1 -28.38 -84.80 -91.87
C MET A 1 -28.60 -84.25 -93.25
N MET A 2 -29.68 -84.73 -93.89
CA MET A 2 -30.47 -84.17 -95.02
C MET A 2 -29.79 -83.12 -95.90
N GLY A 3 -29.60 -83.36 -97.19
CA GLY A 3 -30.65 -83.32 -98.23
C GLY A 3 -30.45 -81.99 -99.01
N GLY A 4 -30.26 -81.93 -100.32
CA GLY A 4 -30.96 -82.63 -101.39
C GLY A 4 -31.83 -81.60 -102.12
N GLN A 5 -31.46 -81.27 -103.37
CA GLN A 5 -32.32 -80.93 -104.52
C GLN A 5 -31.40 -80.49 -105.68
N ASP A 6 -31.23 -81.29 -106.74
CA ASP A 6 -32.10 -81.41 -107.93
C ASP A 6 -32.35 -80.05 -108.60
N GLY A 7 -32.19 -79.83 -109.91
CA GLY A 7 -32.17 -80.60 -111.15
C GLY A 7 -32.17 -79.50 -112.24
N SER A 8 -31.95 -79.68 -113.54
CA SER A 8 -32.34 -80.77 -114.41
C SER A 8 -31.71 -80.47 -115.78
N ARG A 9 -31.26 -81.52 -116.47
CA ARG A 9 -30.94 -81.49 -117.90
C ARG A 9 -32.24 -81.38 -118.70
N ARG A 10 -32.25 -80.66 -119.83
CA ARG A 10 -32.84 -81.25 -121.06
C ARG A 10 -32.31 -80.64 -122.35
N ASN A 11 -31.94 -81.58 -123.19
CA ASN A 11 -31.47 -81.53 -124.56
C ASN A 11 -32.67 -81.65 -125.51
N SER A 12 -32.72 -80.90 -126.62
CA SER A 12 -33.23 -81.37 -127.92
C SER A 12 -33.05 -80.26 -128.97
N ARG A 13 -32.22 -80.42 -130.00
CA ARG A 13 -32.38 -81.21 -131.25
C ARG A 13 -33.39 -80.64 -132.28
N LYS A 14 -32.83 -80.46 -133.48
CA LYS A 14 -33.39 -80.63 -134.85
C LYS A 14 -34.16 -79.47 -135.50
N SER A 15 -33.64 -78.95 -136.60
CA SER A 15 -33.91 -79.36 -138.01
C SER A 15 -32.82 -78.65 -138.87
N ILE A 16 -32.13 -79.20 -139.89
CA ILE A 16 -32.39 -80.11 -141.02
C ILE A 16 -33.46 -79.61 -142.00
N ASN A 17 -32.99 -78.93 -143.06
CA ASN A 17 -33.40 -79.13 -144.47
C ASN A 17 -32.33 -78.43 -145.34
N ALA A 18 -31.42 -79.05 -146.10
CA ALA A 18 -31.48 -80.07 -147.14
C ALA A 18 -32.08 -79.60 -148.47
N GLY A 19 -31.24 -79.66 -149.50
CA GLY A 19 -31.52 -79.49 -150.92
C GLY A 19 -30.49 -78.57 -151.57
N SER A 20 -29.71 -78.94 -152.58
CA SER A 20 -29.52 -80.17 -153.35
C SER A 20 -28.42 -79.86 -154.37
N GLY A 21 -27.46 -80.74 -154.59
CA GLY A 21 -26.46 -80.56 -155.66
C GLY A 21 -25.21 -81.37 -155.37
N VAL A 22 -25.19 -82.59 -155.86
CA VAL A 22 -24.14 -83.60 -155.67
C VAL A 22 -22.91 -83.21 -156.49
N ASP A 23 -21.73 -83.19 -155.85
CA ASP A 23 -20.45 -83.27 -156.58
C ASP A 23 -19.42 -84.09 -155.78
N VAL A 24 -18.95 -85.16 -156.41
CA VAL A 24 -18.27 -86.33 -155.81
C VAL A 24 -16.86 -86.01 -155.28
N GLU A 25 -16.26 -84.88 -155.68
CA GLU A 25 -14.97 -84.42 -155.15
C GLU A 25 -15.04 -83.89 -153.70
N THR A 26 -16.22 -83.47 -153.23
CA THR A 26 -16.38 -82.92 -151.87
C THR A 26 -16.26 -83.99 -150.78
N MET A 27 -16.70 -85.23 -151.07
CA MET A 27 -16.67 -86.35 -150.14
C MET A 27 -15.25 -86.88 -149.86
N GLN A 28 -14.34 -86.84 -150.84
CA GLN A 28 -12.95 -87.26 -150.62
C GLN A 28 -12.14 -86.21 -149.83
N LYS A 29 -12.39 -84.91 -150.03
CA LYS A 29 -11.82 -83.86 -149.18
C LYS A 29 -12.36 -83.90 -147.76
N GLN A 30 -13.65 -84.23 -147.58
CA GLN A 30 -14.24 -84.39 -146.25
C GLN A 30 -13.69 -85.59 -145.48
N TYR A 31 -13.35 -86.71 -146.14
CA TYR A 31 -12.76 -87.87 -145.47
C TYR A 31 -11.34 -87.59 -144.94
N ARG A 32 -10.50 -86.89 -145.73
CA ARG A 32 -9.16 -86.45 -145.28
C ARG A 32 -9.22 -85.46 -144.13
N MET A 33 -10.11 -84.47 -144.20
CA MET A 33 -10.34 -83.54 -143.08
C MET A 33 -10.89 -84.23 -141.84
N MET A 34 -11.65 -85.33 -141.99
CA MET A 34 -12.16 -86.08 -140.85
C MET A 34 -11.06 -86.92 -140.19
N GLU A 35 -10.16 -87.55 -140.95
CA GLU A 35 -8.97 -88.24 -140.39
C GLU A 35 -8.00 -87.28 -139.70
N GLU A 36 -7.72 -86.12 -140.30
CA GLU A 36 -6.90 -85.09 -139.67
C GLU A 36 -7.55 -84.56 -138.38
N ASN A 37 -8.86 -84.30 -138.38
CA ASN A 37 -9.59 -83.88 -137.18
C ASN A 37 -9.63 -84.98 -136.11
N GLN A 38 -9.74 -86.26 -136.48
CA GLN A 38 -9.75 -87.36 -135.51
C GLN A 38 -8.37 -87.53 -134.86
N ALA A 39 -7.28 -87.36 -135.63
CA ALA A 39 -5.92 -87.35 -135.12
C ALA A 39 -5.64 -86.12 -134.24
N GLN A 40 -6.12 -84.94 -134.64
CA GLN A 40 -5.96 -83.70 -133.88
C GLN A 40 -6.75 -83.73 -132.58
N TYR A 41 -7.98 -84.27 -132.58
CA TYR A 41 -8.80 -84.49 -131.40
C TYR A 41 -8.16 -85.50 -130.43
N ASN A 42 -7.58 -86.60 -130.93
CA ASN A 42 -6.84 -87.55 -130.09
C ASN A 42 -5.59 -86.92 -129.47
N LYS A 43 -4.87 -86.09 -130.22
CA LYS A 43 -3.68 -85.37 -129.75
C LYS A 43 -4.04 -84.32 -128.69
N GLU A 44 -5.13 -83.58 -128.89
CA GLU A 44 -5.67 -82.65 -127.88
C GLU A 44 -6.17 -83.38 -126.64
N THR A 45 -6.87 -84.51 -126.78
CA THR A 45 -7.36 -85.30 -125.66
C THR A 45 -6.21 -85.86 -124.82
N GLN A 46 -5.15 -86.37 -125.46
CA GLN A 46 -3.92 -86.79 -124.76
C GLN A 46 -3.18 -85.62 -124.11
N ALA A 47 -3.16 -84.43 -124.74
CA ALA A 47 -2.57 -83.24 -124.15
C ALA A 47 -3.33 -82.77 -122.90
N ILE A 48 -4.67 -82.84 -122.92
CA ILE A 48 -5.54 -82.55 -121.78
C ILE A 48 -5.30 -83.58 -120.65
N LEU A 49 -5.24 -84.88 -120.97
CA LEU A 49 -4.94 -85.93 -119.98
C LEU A 49 -3.56 -85.74 -119.33
N ARG A 50 -2.53 -85.34 -120.10
CA ARG A 50 -1.22 -85.01 -119.54
C ARG A 50 -1.25 -83.78 -118.64
N LYS A 51 -2.01 -82.74 -119.01
CA LYS A 51 -2.23 -81.56 -118.15
C LYS A 51 -2.96 -81.95 -116.86
N GLN A 52 -4.02 -82.75 -116.95
CA GLN A 52 -4.77 -83.24 -115.79
C GLN A 52 -3.92 -84.12 -114.86
N MET A 53 -3.08 -85.00 -115.41
CA MET A 53 -2.13 -85.80 -114.60
C MET A 53 -1.10 -84.91 -113.89
N LYS A 54 -0.58 -83.87 -114.55
CA LYS A 54 0.32 -82.90 -113.91
C LYS A 54 -0.38 -82.12 -112.79
N THR A 55 -1.63 -81.69 -112.99
CA THR A 55 -2.38 -80.98 -111.95
C THR A 55 -2.71 -81.89 -110.76
N ILE A 56 -3.05 -83.16 -111.00
CA ILE A 56 -3.28 -84.14 -109.93
C ILE A 56 -2.01 -84.38 -109.12
N LYS A 57 -0.86 -84.53 -109.79
CA LYS A 57 0.42 -84.70 -109.09
C LYS A 57 0.75 -83.47 -108.24
N ARG A 58 0.60 -82.26 -108.80
CA ARG A 58 0.78 -81.00 -108.05
C ARG A 58 -0.12 -80.92 -106.82
N ILE A 59 -1.40 -81.25 -106.96
CA ILE A 59 -2.35 -81.22 -105.83
C ILE A 59 -2.01 -82.28 -104.78
N LYS A 60 -1.50 -83.45 -105.19
CA LYS A 60 -1.01 -84.47 -104.24
C LYS A 60 0.20 -83.97 -103.46
N ASP A 61 1.19 -83.41 -104.15
CA ASP A 61 2.41 -82.87 -103.52
C ASP A 61 2.04 -81.70 -102.57
N GLU A 62 1.15 -80.80 -102.97
CA GLU A 62 0.61 -79.72 -102.12
C GLU A 62 -0.16 -80.28 -100.91
N SER A 63 -0.96 -81.34 -101.09
CA SER A 63 -1.69 -81.97 -99.99
C SER A 63 -0.76 -82.66 -99.00
N GLU A 64 0.34 -83.25 -99.48
CA GLU A 64 1.35 -83.88 -98.63
C GLU A 64 2.12 -82.83 -97.83
N GLN A 65 2.52 -81.72 -98.46
CA GLN A 65 3.14 -80.58 -97.78
C GLN A 65 2.22 -79.97 -96.70
N ILE A 66 0.93 -79.78 -96.98
CA ILE A 66 -0.02 -79.26 -95.98
C ILE A 66 -0.19 -80.23 -94.81
N LYS A 67 -0.24 -81.54 -95.07
CA LYS A 67 -0.30 -82.56 -94.00
C LYS A 67 0.94 -82.52 -93.12
N GLU A 68 2.11 -82.36 -93.73
CA GLU A 68 3.37 -82.26 -93.00
C GLU A 68 3.44 -80.98 -92.16
N GLN A 69 2.99 -79.84 -92.70
CA GLN A 69 2.85 -78.59 -91.94
C GLN A 69 1.86 -78.70 -90.77
N ILE A 70 0.71 -79.34 -90.96
CA ILE A 70 -0.26 -79.59 -89.89
C ILE A 70 0.35 -80.49 -88.81
N ALA A 71 1.10 -81.53 -89.19
CA ALA A 71 1.76 -82.41 -88.23
C ALA A 71 2.81 -81.67 -87.39
N VAL A 72 3.57 -80.76 -88.00
CA VAL A 72 4.54 -79.91 -87.29
C VAL A 72 3.83 -78.93 -86.34
N LEU A 73 2.77 -78.27 -86.81
CA LEU A 73 2.00 -77.33 -85.99
C LEU A 73 1.29 -78.03 -84.83
N GLN A 74 0.72 -79.22 -85.02
CA GLN A 74 0.12 -79.99 -83.93
C GLN A 74 1.16 -80.45 -82.90
N ARG A 75 2.37 -80.81 -83.34
CA ARG A 75 3.48 -81.11 -82.40
C ARG A 75 3.94 -79.87 -81.64
N GLN A 76 3.95 -78.69 -82.27
CA GLN A 76 4.25 -77.42 -81.59
C GLN A 76 3.13 -76.99 -80.63
N GLN A 77 1.87 -77.21 -80.99
CA GLN A 77 0.72 -76.86 -80.15
C GLN A 77 0.61 -77.75 -78.90
N ASN A 78 1.07 -79.01 -79.01
CA ASN A 78 1.21 -79.94 -77.88
C ASN A 78 2.58 -79.85 -77.17
N SER A 79 3.42 -78.85 -77.50
CA SER A 79 4.58 -78.51 -76.68
C SER A 79 4.08 -78.04 -75.31
N GLY A 80 4.50 -78.71 -74.23
CA GLY A 80 4.09 -78.45 -72.84
C GLY A 80 4.31 -77.01 -72.33
N ASN A 81 4.92 -76.13 -73.13
CA ASN A 81 5.12 -74.72 -72.84
C ASN A 81 3.82 -73.91 -72.73
N MET A 82 2.73 -74.28 -73.43
CA MET A 82 1.46 -73.53 -73.34
C MET A 82 0.81 -73.65 -71.96
N ALA A 83 0.85 -74.84 -71.36
CA ALA A 83 0.32 -75.07 -70.00
C ALA A 83 1.12 -74.28 -68.95
N GLN A 84 2.44 -74.21 -69.08
CA GLN A 84 3.32 -73.44 -68.19
C GLN A 84 3.14 -71.92 -68.34
N ILE A 85 2.88 -71.44 -69.56
CA ILE A 85 2.55 -70.04 -69.81
C ILE A 85 1.19 -69.70 -69.19
N GLN A 86 0.20 -70.60 -69.30
CA GLN A 86 -1.13 -70.40 -68.74
C GLN A 86 -1.13 -70.37 -67.21
N THR A 87 -0.33 -71.22 -66.55
CA THR A 87 -0.15 -71.16 -65.08
C THR A 87 0.55 -69.87 -64.68
N LYS A 88 1.58 -69.43 -65.41
CA LYS A 88 2.29 -68.17 -65.11
C LYS A 88 1.41 -66.94 -65.31
N ILE A 89 0.52 -66.94 -66.31
CA ILE A 89 -0.47 -65.88 -66.52
C ILE A 89 -1.47 -65.86 -65.35
N ALA A 90 -1.95 -67.01 -64.90
CA ALA A 90 -2.84 -67.09 -63.73
C ALA A 90 -2.15 -66.57 -62.45
N ASP A 91 -0.90 -66.97 -62.19
CA ASP A 91 -0.13 -66.47 -61.06
C ASP A 91 0.09 -64.94 -61.13
N MET A 92 0.36 -64.41 -62.32
CA MET A 92 0.50 -62.96 -62.52
C MET A 92 -0.84 -62.21 -62.37
N GLN A 93 -1.96 -62.82 -62.78
CA GLN A 93 -3.30 -62.26 -62.56
C GLN A 93 -3.64 -62.24 -61.07
N ASP A 94 -3.38 -63.33 -60.34
CA ASP A 94 -3.57 -63.38 -58.90
C ASP A 94 -2.70 -62.35 -58.17
N GLN A 95 -1.45 -62.15 -58.59
CA GLN A 95 -0.59 -61.10 -58.05
C GLN A 95 -1.13 -59.70 -58.36
N ALA A 96 -1.61 -59.45 -59.58
CA ALA A 96 -2.22 -58.17 -59.95
C ALA A 96 -3.48 -57.89 -59.12
N ASP A 97 -4.33 -58.88 -58.90
CA ASP A 97 -5.52 -58.77 -58.06
C ASP A 97 -5.16 -58.53 -56.58
N GLN A 98 -4.12 -59.20 -56.07
CA GLN A 98 -3.61 -58.95 -54.71
C GLN A 98 -3.08 -57.53 -54.54
N PHE A 99 -2.28 -57.03 -55.49
CA PHE A 99 -1.78 -55.66 -55.44
C PHE A 99 -2.91 -54.64 -55.62
N THR A 100 -3.90 -54.93 -56.45
CA THR A 100 -5.08 -54.07 -56.62
C THR A 100 -5.86 -53.93 -55.32
N LYS A 101 -6.09 -55.05 -54.62
CA LYS A 101 -6.71 -55.04 -53.28
C LYS A 101 -5.88 -54.26 -52.25
N LYS A 102 -4.56 -54.44 -52.23
CA LYS A 102 -3.67 -53.68 -51.34
C LYS A 102 -3.71 -52.19 -51.62
N ILE A 103 -3.66 -51.78 -52.89
CA ILE A 103 -3.78 -50.38 -53.30
C ILE A 103 -5.12 -49.79 -52.87
N GLU A 104 -6.21 -50.56 -52.97
CA GLU A 104 -7.52 -50.09 -52.54
C GLU A 104 -7.60 -49.90 -51.01
N VAL A 105 -7.02 -50.81 -50.23
CA VAL A 105 -6.91 -50.68 -48.77
C VAL A 105 -6.08 -49.45 -48.39
N GLU A 106 -4.92 -49.25 -49.01
CA GLU A 106 -4.06 -48.08 -48.77
C GLU A 106 -4.75 -46.77 -49.16
N LYS A 107 -5.53 -46.75 -50.25
CA LYS A 107 -6.34 -45.58 -50.62
C LYS A 107 -7.38 -45.24 -49.55
N ARG A 108 -8.07 -46.25 -49.00
CA ARG A 108 -9.03 -46.04 -47.90
C ARG A 108 -8.32 -45.53 -46.64
N LEU A 109 -7.13 -46.03 -46.34
CA LEU A 109 -6.32 -45.55 -45.21
C LEU A 109 -5.89 -44.08 -45.41
N LEU A 110 -5.43 -43.71 -46.61
CA LEU A 110 -5.09 -42.33 -46.95
C LEU A 110 -6.29 -41.40 -46.79
N GLU A 111 -7.46 -41.79 -47.28
CA GLU A 111 -8.69 -41.01 -47.11
C GLU A 111 -9.06 -40.81 -45.63
N GLU A 112 -8.87 -41.84 -44.80
CA GLU A 112 -9.13 -41.74 -43.37
C GLU A 112 -8.12 -40.83 -42.66
N ILE A 113 -6.83 -40.96 -42.98
CA ILE A 113 -5.79 -40.06 -42.47
C ILE A 113 -6.07 -38.62 -42.91
N ASP A 114 -6.48 -38.38 -44.15
CA ASP A 114 -6.83 -37.04 -44.64
C ASP A 114 -8.04 -36.44 -43.90
N LYS A 115 -9.04 -37.26 -43.55
CA LYS A 115 -10.15 -36.83 -42.69
C LYS A 115 -9.66 -36.45 -41.30
N GLN A 116 -8.82 -37.28 -40.68
CA GLN A 116 -8.25 -37.00 -39.36
C GLN A 116 -7.38 -35.75 -39.38
N LEU A 117 -6.61 -35.53 -40.45
CA LEU A 117 -5.78 -34.36 -40.65
C LEU A 117 -6.62 -33.10 -40.81
N LYS A 118 -7.74 -33.16 -41.55
CA LYS A 118 -8.71 -32.05 -41.64
C LYS A 118 -9.32 -31.72 -40.27
N VAL A 119 -9.75 -32.72 -39.50
CA VAL A 119 -10.30 -32.51 -38.15
C VAL A 119 -9.23 -31.94 -37.21
N GLY A 120 -7.99 -32.46 -37.28
CA GLY A 120 -6.86 -31.95 -36.50
C GLY A 120 -6.53 -30.49 -36.81
N LYS A 121 -6.52 -30.12 -38.11
CA LYS A 121 -6.31 -28.73 -38.55
C LYS A 121 -7.44 -27.81 -38.08
N ALA A 122 -8.70 -28.23 -38.20
CA ALA A 122 -9.85 -27.44 -37.72
C ALA A 122 -9.75 -27.19 -36.20
N ARG A 123 -9.46 -28.23 -35.40
CA ARG A 123 -9.26 -28.10 -33.95
C ARG A 123 -8.08 -27.18 -33.59
N LEU A 124 -7.01 -27.22 -34.37
CA LEU A 124 -5.85 -26.34 -34.16
C LEU A 124 -6.22 -24.88 -34.44
N GLU A 125 -6.98 -24.63 -35.51
CA GLU A 125 -7.45 -23.30 -35.88
C GLU A 125 -8.40 -22.73 -34.82
N ASP A 126 -9.38 -23.51 -34.34
CA ASP A 126 -10.28 -23.12 -33.26
C ASP A 126 -9.51 -22.73 -31.99
N LYS A 127 -8.49 -23.52 -31.62
CA LYS A 127 -7.62 -23.19 -30.48
C LYS A 127 -6.79 -21.95 -30.72
N ARG A 128 -6.26 -21.75 -31.93
CA ARG A 128 -5.47 -20.54 -32.27
C ARG A 128 -6.32 -19.28 -32.21
N GLN A 129 -7.56 -19.34 -32.69
CA GLN A 129 -8.53 -18.25 -32.58
C GLN A 129 -8.89 -17.97 -31.12
N PHE A 130 -9.12 -19.02 -30.32
CA PHE A 130 -9.43 -18.86 -28.89
C PHE A 130 -8.28 -18.23 -28.08
N VAL A 131 -7.03 -18.61 -28.36
CA VAL A 131 -5.87 -18.11 -27.61
C VAL A 131 -5.46 -16.70 -28.08
N GLY A 132 -6.11 -16.14 -29.11
CA GLY A 132 -5.91 -14.74 -29.53
C GLY A 132 -4.52 -14.44 -30.10
N GLY A 133 -3.77 -15.47 -30.52
CA GLY A 133 -2.39 -15.34 -30.99
C GLY A 133 -1.34 -15.31 -29.89
N VAL A 134 -0.08 -15.55 -30.28
CA VAL A 134 1.07 -15.73 -29.35
C VAL A 134 1.35 -14.49 -28.50
N ASN A 135 0.92 -13.30 -28.95
CA ASN A 135 1.15 -12.04 -28.26
C ASN A 135 0.00 -11.60 -27.33
N ALA A 136 -1.20 -12.19 -27.43
CA ALA A 136 -2.35 -11.78 -26.60
C ALA A 136 -2.09 -11.97 -25.10
N SER A 137 -1.44 -13.07 -24.71
CA SER A 137 -1.07 -13.30 -23.31
C SER A 137 -0.04 -12.28 -22.79
N LYS A 138 0.97 -11.94 -23.60
CA LYS A 138 1.97 -10.91 -23.27
C LYS A 138 1.38 -9.51 -23.20
N GLU A 139 0.40 -9.21 -24.04
CA GLU A 139 -0.29 -7.92 -24.02
C GLU A 139 -1.26 -7.79 -22.83
N SER A 140 -2.02 -8.85 -22.55
CA SER A 140 -2.90 -8.93 -21.38
C SER A 140 -2.12 -8.72 -20.07
N THR A 141 -1.03 -9.45 -19.88
CA THR A 141 -0.14 -9.27 -18.71
C THR A 141 0.43 -7.85 -18.61
N LYS A 142 0.85 -7.24 -19.72
CA LYS A 142 1.28 -5.83 -19.74
C LYS A 142 0.16 -4.86 -19.36
N GLN A 143 -1.08 -5.11 -19.81
CA GLN A 143 -2.24 -4.29 -19.44
C GLN A 143 -2.56 -4.44 -17.94
N THR A 144 -2.54 -5.66 -17.40
CA THR A 144 -2.72 -5.90 -15.96
C THR A 144 -1.64 -5.21 -15.15
N MET A 145 -0.36 -5.27 -15.54
CA MET A 145 0.73 -4.57 -14.86
C MET A 145 0.56 -3.05 -14.87
N LYS A 146 0.05 -2.47 -15.97
CA LYS A 146 -0.29 -1.04 -16.01
C LYS A 146 -1.42 -0.70 -15.05
N GLN A 147 -2.46 -1.54 -14.98
CA GLN A 147 -3.57 -1.34 -14.03
C GLN A 147 -3.10 -1.44 -12.58
N ILE A 148 -2.26 -2.42 -12.25
CA ILE A 148 -1.64 -2.55 -10.91
C ILE A 148 -0.91 -1.25 -10.55
N ARG A 149 -0.04 -0.75 -11.43
CA ARG A 149 0.70 0.51 -11.18
C ARG A 149 -0.21 1.73 -10.99
N ILE A 150 -1.33 1.82 -11.72
CA ILE A 150 -2.30 2.91 -11.55
C ILE A 150 -2.99 2.81 -10.19
N LEU A 151 -3.36 1.60 -9.77
CA LEU A 151 -4.00 1.37 -8.48
C LEU A 151 -3.04 1.62 -7.31
N GLU A 152 -1.78 1.20 -7.42
CA GLU A 152 -0.72 1.51 -6.46
C GLU A 152 -0.55 3.04 -6.31
N ASN A 153 -0.38 3.76 -7.42
CA ASN A 153 -0.28 5.22 -7.38
C ASN A 153 -1.51 5.90 -6.79
N ARG A 154 -2.71 5.33 -6.98
CA ARG A 154 -3.94 5.87 -6.40
C ARG A 154 -4.01 5.59 -4.90
N LEU A 155 -3.55 4.42 -4.46
CA LEU A 155 -3.44 4.06 -3.05
C LEU A 155 -2.44 4.97 -2.35
N ASP A 156 -1.26 5.18 -2.93
CA ASP A 156 -0.23 6.07 -2.36
C ASP A 156 -0.76 7.50 -2.20
N LYS A 157 -1.44 8.04 -3.22
CA LYS A 157 -2.08 9.36 -3.14
C LYS A 157 -3.16 9.42 -2.05
N ALA A 158 -3.92 8.34 -1.86
CA ALA A 158 -4.92 8.26 -0.80
C ALA A 158 -4.27 8.20 0.59
N LEU A 159 -3.17 7.45 0.74
CA LEU A 159 -2.40 7.35 1.98
C LEU A 159 -1.75 8.68 2.36
N VAL A 160 -1.17 9.40 1.40
CA VAL A 160 -0.61 10.75 1.63
C VAL A 160 -1.72 11.69 2.14
N LYS A 161 -2.87 11.76 1.45
CA LYS A 161 -4.00 12.59 1.88
C LYS A 161 -4.55 12.19 3.26
N PHE A 162 -4.58 10.90 3.56
CA PHE A 162 -5.00 10.38 4.86
C PHE A 162 -4.02 10.82 5.96
N ASN A 163 -2.72 10.70 5.72
CA ASN A 163 -1.68 11.12 6.66
C ASN A 163 -1.67 12.65 6.85
N GLU A 164 -1.87 13.42 5.78
CA GLU A 164 -2.05 14.88 5.86
C GLU A 164 -3.26 15.24 6.73
N SER A 165 -4.40 14.57 6.51
CA SER A 165 -5.62 14.78 7.28
C SER A 165 -5.43 14.39 8.75
N LEU A 166 -4.69 13.30 9.03
CA LEU A 166 -4.34 12.91 10.39
C LEU A 166 -3.43 13.93 11.08
N SER A 167 -2.43 14.45 10.37
CA SER A 167 -1.54 15.49 10.89
C SER A 167 -2.33 16.76 11.20
N PHE A 168 -3.21 17.19 10.29
CA PHE A 168 -4.08 18.34 10.50
C PHE A 168 -5.06 18.13 11.65
N ASN A 169 -5.60 16.92 11.80
CA ASN A 169 -6.47 16.61 12.94
C ASN A 169 -5.70 16.63 14.26
N LYS A 170 -4.43 16.18 14.25
CA LYS A 170 -3.55 16.27 15.42
C LYS A 170 -3.30 17.72 15.81
N THR A 171 -2.96 18.59 14.85
CA THR A 171 -2.74 20.02 15.15
C THR A 171 -3.99 20.70 15.70
N LEU A 172 -5.18 20.37 15.16
CA LEU A 172 -6.44 20.89 15.69
C LEU A 172 -6.72 20.39 17.12
N ARG A 173 -6.39 19.12 17.44
CA ARG A 173 -6.53 18.61 18.81
C ARG A 173 -5.59 19.34 19.77
N ASP A 174 -4.35 19.56 19.37
CA ASP A 174 -3.37 20.30 20.17
C ASP A 174 -3.84 21.75 20.40
N GLU A 175 -4.42 22.40 19.37
CA GLU A 175 -5.02 23.74 19.49
C GLU A 175 -6.22 23.75 20.44
N ILE A 176 -7.12 22.77 20.35
CA ILE A 176 -8.26 22.63 21.28
C ILE A 176 -7.76 22.47 22.72
N ASP A 177 -6.72 21.66 22.94
CA ASP A 177 -6.18 21.43 24.29
C ASP A 177 -5.44 22.67 24.82
N ASN A 178 -4.81 23.47 23.96
CA ASN A 178 -4.27 24.78 24.32
C ASN A 178 -5.38 25.74 24.75
N LEU A 179 -6.43 25.89 23.93
CA LEU A 179 -7.57 26.75 24.23
C LEU A 179 -8.29 26.32 25.52
N ARG A 180 -8.37 25.01 25.79
CA ARG A 180 -8.92 24.49 27.06
C ARG A 180 -8.06 24.87 28.26
N ARG A 181 -6.74 24.75 28.15
CA ARG A 181 -5.81 25.18 29.21
C ARG A 181 -5.92 26.68 29.47
N GLU A 182 -5.92 27.49 28.42
CA GLU A 182 -6.12 28.93 28.51
C GLU A 182 -7.45 29.26 29.20
N ARG A 183 -8.55 28.61 28.80
CA ARG A 183 -9.87 28.80 29.42
C ARG A 183 -9.84 28.50 30.92
N VAL A 184 -9.15 27.45 31.36
CA VAL A 184 -9.01 27.14 32.80
C VAL A 184 -8.25 28.24 33.54
N VAL A 185 -7.18 28.78 32.93
CA VAL A 185 -6.44 29.92 33.50
C VAL A 185 -7.34 31.15 33.59
N PHE A 186 -8.08 31.49 32.53
CA PHE A 186 -9.04 32.59 32.53
C PHE A 186 -10.13 32.43 33.57
N ASP A 187 -10.73 31.25 33.69
CA ASP A 187 -11.77 30.97 34.70
C ASP A 187 -11.20 31.15 36.14
N ASN A 188 -9.94 30.76 36.37
CA ASN A 188 -9.28 30.95 37.66
C ASN A 188 -9.02 32.43 37.96
N ILE A 189 -8.54 33.21 36.98
CA ILE A 189 -8.35 34.66 37.12
C ILE A 189 -9.69 35.35 37.37
N TYR A 190 -10.73 34.99 36.61
CA TYR A 190 -12.06 35.55 36.78
C TYR A 190 -12.63 35.29 38.18
N LYS A 191 -12.45 34.07 38.71
CA LYS A 191 -12.83 33.75 40.10
C LYS A 191 -12.06 34.55 41.13
N LYS A 192 -10.74 34.76 40.95
CA LYS A 192 -9.91 35.58 41.85
C LYS A 192 -10.38 37.03 41.83
N LEU A 193 -10.51 37.63 40.65
CA LEU A 193 -11.03 38.99 40.48
C LEU A 193 -12.44 39.14 41.04
N GLY A 194 -13.31 38.14 40.87
CA GLY A 194 -14.64 38.12 41.46
C GLY A 194 -14.62 38.14 42.99
N LYS A 195 -13.71 37.39 43.62
CA LYS A 195 -13.51 37.41 45.08
C LYS A 195 -12.97 38.75 45.56
N GLU A 196 -11.92 39.26 44.92
CA GLU A 196 -11.32 40.57 45.25
C GLU A 196 -12.36 41.69 45.13
N LEU A 197 -13.20 41.67 44.09
CA LEU A 197 -14.29 42.63 43.93
C LEU A 197 -15.28 42.55 45.10
N GLN A 198 -15.63 41.35 45.54
CA GLN A 198 -16.55 41.16 46.65
C GLN A 198 -15.95 41.62 47.98
N GLU A 199 -14.67 41.34 48.22
CA GLU A 199 -13.92 41.82 49.38
C GLU A 199 -13.83 43.35 49.40
N LYS A 200 -13.55 43.99 48.25
CA LYS A 200 -13.53 45.45 48.15
C LYS A 200 -14.91 46.07 48.38
N LYS A 201 -15.99 45.45 47.89
CA LYS A 201 -17.37 45.89 48.18
C LYS A 201 -17.68 45.78 49.67
N ALA A 202 -17.26 44.70 50.32
CA ALA A 202 -17.44 44.51 51.76
C ALA A 202 -16.67 45.57 52.57
N SER A 203 -15.39 45.79 52.24
CA SER A 203 -14.58 46.84 52.89
C SER A 203 -15.13 48.25 52.64
N MET A 204 -15.69 48.51 51.44
CA MET A 204 -16.38 49.77 51.16
C MET A 204 -17.62 49.94 52.03
N ALA A 205 -18.45 48.89 52.16
CA ALA A 205 -19.63 48.93 53.02
C ALA A 205 -19.26 49.15 54.50
N GLU A 206 -18.24 48.47 55.00
CA GLU A 206 -17.68 48.65 56.35
C GLU A 206 -17.22 50.10 56.58
N LYS A 207 -16.49 50.70 55.62
CA LYS A 207 -16.06 52.10 55.73
C LYS A 207 -17.23 53.08 55.72
N VAL A 208 -18.28 52.79 54.95
CA VAL A 208 -19.50 53.61 54.96
C VAL A 208 -20.21 53.51 56.31
N GLU A 209 -20.30 52.32 56.89
CA GLU A 209 -20.87 52.11 58.22
C GLU A 209 -20.06 52.83 59.31
N LEU A 210 -18.74 52.69 59.30
CA LEU A 210 -17.85 53.44 60.21
C LEU A 210 -18.00 54.95 60.04
N SER A 211 -18.14 55.43 58.80
CA SER A 211 -18.38 56.85 58.53
C SER A 211 -19.72 57.31 59.10
N ASN A 212 -20.78 56.50 58.97
CA ASN A 212 -22.09 56.81 59.56
C ASN A 212 -22.02 56.88 61.09
N LEU A 213 -21.35 55.91 61.72
CA LEU A 213 -21.13 55.92 63.17
C LEU A 213 -20.36 57.17 63.64
N ALA A 214 -19.34 57.59 62.88
CA ALA A 214 -18.61 58.82 63.19
C ALA A 214 -19.49 60.07 63.02
N TYR A 215 -20.38 60.10 62.03
CA TYR A 215 -21.36 61.18 61.88
C TYR A 215 -22.36 61.23 63.03
N GLU A 216 -22.89 60.07 63.45
CA GLU A 216 -23.80 59.99 64.61
C GLU A 216 -23.11 60.48 65.89
N ALA A 217 -21.87 60.05 66.16
CA ALA A 217 -21.10 60.49 67.31
C ALA A 217 -20.83 62.00 67.28
N ARG A 218 -20.50 62.55 66.10
CA ARG A 218 -20.33 64.00 65.92
C ARG A 218 -21.64 64.74 66.18
N ASP A 219 -22.75 64.26 65.65
CA ASP A 219 -24.04 64.92 65.76
C ASP A 219 -24.55 64.88 67.22
N GLN A 220 -24.30 63.79 67.96
CA GLN A 220 -24.52 63.71 69.41
C GLN A 220 -23.68 64.75 70.16
N ALA A 221 -22.37 64.84 69.89
CA ALA A 221 -21.51 65.82 70.53
C ALA A 221 -21.94 67.27 70.21
N LEU A 222 -22.37 67.55 68.98
CA LEU A 222 -22.91 68.85 68.58
C LEU A 222 -24.23 69.16 69.32
N ALA A 223 -25.12 68.17 69.47
CA ALA A 223 -26.35 68.32 70.24
C ALA A 223 -26.07 68.62 71.72
N GLU A 224 -25.11 67.94 72.34
CA GLU A 224 -24.68 68.23 73.71
C GLU A 224 -24.06 69.63 73.84
N THR A 225 -23.19 70.01 72.90
CA THR A 225 -22.54 71.33 72.91
C THR A 225 -23.56 72.45 72.75
N THR A 226 -24.56 72.27 71.88
CA THR A 226 -25.64 73.25 71.71
C THR A 226 -26.54 73.31 72.95
N ALA A 227 -26.90 72.18 73.55
CA ALA A 227 -27.65 72.15 74.80
C ALA A 227 -26.89 72.88 75.93
N LEU A 228 -25.59 72.61 76.11
CA LEU A 228 -24.76 73.30 77.09
C LEU A 228 -24.68 74.80 76.84
N ARG A 229 -24.53 75.25 75.59
CA ARG A 229 -24.59 76.67 75.24
C ARG A 229 -25.92 77.30 75.65
N THR A 230 -27.05 76.66 75.32
CA THR A 230 -28.36 77.20 75.70
C THR A 230 -28.56 77.24 77.21
N LEU A 231 -27.96 76.31 77.97
CA LEU A 231 -27.97 76.34 79.43
C LEU A 231 -27.12 77.51 79.96
N MET A 232 -25.90 77.67 79.43
CA MET A 232 -25.01 78.77 79.80
C MET A 232 -25.63 80.13 79.50
N ASP A 233 -26.28 80.31 78.34
CA ASP A 233 -26.95 81.55 77.99
C ASP A 233 -28.12 81.86 78.95
N LYS A 234 -28.86 80.83 79.38
CA LYS A 234 -29.92 80.99 80.39
C LYS A 234 -29.37 81.34 81.77
N GLU A 235 -28.30 80.65 82.21
CA GLU A 235 -27.63 80.95 83.48
C GLU A 235 -27.02 82.36 83.47
N GLN A 236 -26.43 82.77 82.35
CA GLN A 236 -25.90 84.12 82.19
C GLN A 236 -27.02 85.16 82.22
N SER A 237 -28.13 84.93 81.50
CA SER A 237 -29.30 85.83 81.55
C SER A 237 -29.85 85.92 82.96
N ALA A 238 -30.00 84.80 83.67
CA ALA A 238 -30.48 84.79 85.05
C ALA A 238 -29.51 85.53 85.99
N PHE A 239 -28.20 85.36 85.80
CA PHE A 239 -27.19 86.10 86.57
C PHE A 239 -27.23 87.60 86.27
N GLU A 240 -27.40 88.01 85.01
CA GLU A 240 -27.56 89.41 84.62
C GLU A 240 -28.83 90.03 85.23
N ASP A 241 -29.94 89.28 85.26
CA ASP A 241 -31.19 89.69 85.92
C ASP A 241 -31.00 89.86 87.44
N GLU A 242 -30.38 88.88 88.11
CA GLU A 242 -30.04 88.95 89.54
C GLU A 242 -29.08 90.11 89.84
N TRP A 243 -28.06 90.31 88.99
CA TRP A 243 -27.10 91.40 89.09
C TRP A 243 -27.76 92.77 88.93
N SER A 244 -28.69 92.89 87.98
CA SER A 244 -29.48 94.10 87.76
C SER A 244 -30.37 94.42 88.97
N GLU A 245 -31.03 93.40 89.55
CA GLU A 245 -31.87 93.60 90.73
C GLU A 245 -31.06 93.94 91.98
N LEU A 246 -29.91 93.28 92.22
CA LEU A 246 -28.98 93.64 93.29
C LEU A 246 -28.40 95.05 93.07
N GLY A 247 -28.08 95.42 91.83
CA GLY A 247 -27.66 96.76 91.46
C GLY A 247 -28.74 97.80 91.74
N ARG A 248 -30.01 97.49 91.46
CA ARG A 248 -31.16 98.33 91.77
C ARG A 248 -31.34 98.51 93.28
N GLN A 249 -31.22 97.43 94.05
CA GLN A 249 -31.27 97.46 95.52
C GLN A 249 -30.12 98.29 96.11
N LEU A 250 -28.90 98.14 95.59
CA LEU A 250 -27.75 98.96 95.97
C LEU A 250 -27.92 100.43 95.59
N GLU A 251 -28.51 100.76 94.44
CA GLU A 251 -28.77 102.15 94.05
C GLU A 251 -29.88 102.77 94.92
N THR A 252 -30.89 102.00 95.32
CA THR A 252 -31.88 102.45 96.32
C THR A 252 -31.25 102.65 97.70
N ASP A 253 -30.37 101.75 98.13
CA ASP A 253 -29.62 101.88 99.38
C ASP A 253 -28.61 103.01 99.31
N LYS A 254 -27.97 103.24 98.16
CA LYS A 254 -27.05 104.35 97.96
C LYS A 254 -27.80 105.67 97.91
N LYS A 255 -29.00 105.74 97.31
CA LYS A 255 -29.87 106.92 97.40
C LYS A 255 -30.32 107.16 98.84
N SER A 256 -30.74 106.13 99.57
CA SER A 256 -31.13 106.29 100.98
C SER A 256 -29.95 106.70 101.87
N ILE A 257 -28.73 106.20 101.60
CA ILE A 257 -27.49 106.63 102.26
C ILE A 257 -27.07 108.05 101.83
N LYS A 258 -27.26 108.43 100.56
CA LYS A 258 -26.94 109.77 100.04
C LYS A 258 -27.93 110.83 100.54
N ASP A 259 -29.17 110.44 100.83
CA ASP A 259 -30.18 111.27 101.49
C ASP A 259 -29.96 111.38 103.02
N ILE A 260 -29.16 110.49 103.63
CA ILE A 260 -28.85 110.50 105.08
C ILE A 260 -27.40 111.00 105.38
N GLY A 261 -26.47 110.99 104.43
CA GLY A 261 -25.03 111.12 104.69
C GLY A 261 -24.34 112.33 104.08
N ARG A 262 -24.64 113.56 104.54
CA ARG A 262 -23.79 114.75 104.34
C ARG A 262 -22.78 114.82 105.49
N GLY A 263 -21.61 114.19 105.36
CA GLY A 263 -20.55 114.32 106.36
C GLY A 263 -19.41 113.30 106.29
N THR A 264 -18.27 113.75 105.74
CA THR A 264 -16.87 113.47 106.12
C THR A 264 -16.32 112.04 106.32
N PRO A 265 -15.00 111.84 106.10
CA PRO A 265 -14.40 110.56 105.74
C PRO A 265 -13.77 109.80 106.92
N ALA A 266 -13.29 108.60 106.57
CA ALA A 266 -12.36 107.74 107.28
C ALA A 266 -12.95 106.80 108.36
N LYS A 267 -12.72 105.49 108.19
CA LYS A 267 -11.66 104.80 108.93
C LYS A 267 -11.53 103.33 108.52
N ASP A 268 -10.29 102.88 108.63
CA ASP A 268 -9.84 101.50 108.55
C ASP A 268 -10.72 100.54 109.36
N ALA A 269 -11.19 99.48 108.71
CA ALA A 269 -11.75 98.31 109.36
C ALA A 269 -10.85 97.11 109.03
N ARG A 270 -9.89 96.88 109.93
CA ARG A 270 -9.25 95.58 110.13
C ARG A 270 -10.26 94.62 110.78
N GLY A 271 -10.18 93.35 110.40
CA GLY A 271 -10.95 92.22 110.95
C GLY A 271 -11.87 91.65 109.87
N ASP A 272 -11.99 90.35 109.65
CA ASP A 272 -11.63 89.19 110.46
C ASP A 272 -11.76 88.00 109.50
N LEU A 273 -10.67 87.29 109.18
CA LEU A 273 -10.78 86.08 108.38
C LEU A 273 -11.16 84.93 109.31
N SER A 274 -12.37 84.42 109.15
CA SER A 274 -12.77 83.13 109.71
C SER A 274 -11.82 82.04 109.21
N LYS A 275 -11.46 81.10 110.09
CA LYS A 275 -10.65 79.91 109.76
C LYS A 275 -11.16 79.14 108.53
N ASP A 276 -12.46 79.22 108.25
CA ASP A 276 -13.09 78.56 107.09
C ASP A 276 -12.76 79.23 105.74
N ASP A 277 -12.49 80.54 105.73
CA ASP A 277 -12.10 81.26 104.51
C ASP A 277 -10.60 81.11 104.21
N GLU A 278 -9.76 80.97 105.25
CA GLU A 278 -8.34 80.61 105.10
C GLU A 278 -8.17 79.17 104.55
N ASP A 279 -9.03 78.23 104.97
CA ASP A 279 -9.00 76.85 104.47
C ASP A 279 -9.53 76.72 103.04
N LYS A 280 -10.54 77.50 102.63
CA LYS A 280 -11.00 77.55 101.23
C LYS A 280 -9.95 78.19 100.31
N LEU A 281 -9.26 79.24 100.76
CA LEU A 281 -8.15 79.83 100.01
C LEU A 281 -6.97 78.86 99.91
N ARG A 282 -6.60 78.17 100.99
CA ARG A 282 -5.59 77.10 100.97
C ARG A 282 -5.96 75.98 100.00
N LYS A 283 -7.21 75.54 99.96
CA LYS A 283 -7.67 74.47 99.06
C LYS A 283 -7.63 74.90 97.58
N LYS A 284 -7.93 76.18 97.27
CA LYS A 284 -7.75 76.76 95.93
C LYS A 284 -6.26 76.93 95.57
N LEU A 285 -5.42 77.37 96.52
CA LEU A 285 -3.97 77.49 96.32
C LEU A 285 -3.31 76.13 96.08
N VAL A 286 -3.74 75.09 96.79
CA VAL A 286 -3.26 73.70 96.62
C VAL A 286 -3.72 73.13 95.27
N LYS A 287 -4.96 73.41 94.83
CA LYS A 287 -5.43 73.03 93.48
C LYS A 287 -4.67 73.75 92.36
N GLY A 288 -4.36 75.04 92.53
CA GLY A 288 -3.52 75.80 91.60
C GLY A 288 -2.05 75.36 91.60
N SER A 289 -1.52 74.98 92.78
CA SER A 289 -0.17 74.43 92.96
C SER A 289 -0.01 73.07 92.27
N TRP A 290 -1.06 72.23 92.23
CA TRP A 290 -1.02 70.94 91.53
C TRP A 290 -1.02 71.09 90.00
N GLY A 291 -1.71 72.10 89.45
CA GLY A 291 -1.62 72.48 88.03
C GLY A 291 -0.23 73.00 87.66
N LEU A 292 0.35 73.87 88.50
CA LEU A 292 1.72 74.39 88.33
C LEU A 292 2.80 73.31 88.48
N ALA A 293 2.60 72.32 89.34
CA ALA A 293 3.51 71.18 89.48
C ALA A 293 3.44 70.25 88.26
N LYS A 294 2.24 70.00 87.72
CA LYS A 294 2.08 69.23 86.49
C LYS A 294 2.72 69.92 85.29
N ASP A 295 2.57 71.25 85.19
CA ASP A 295 3.23 72.06 84.14
C ASP A 295 4.75 72.17 84.32
N LYS A 296 5.24 72.17 85.57
CA LYS A 296 6.68 72.10 85.84
C LYS A 296 7.26 70.73 85.50
N VAL A 297 6.54 69.64 85.77
CA VAL A 297 6.97 68.27 85.44
C VAL A 297 6.93 68.07 83.92
N SER A 298 5.89 68.52 83.21
CA SER A 298 5.87 68.45 81.75
C SER A 298 6.96 69.32 81.11
N LYS A 299 7.23 70.51 81.64
CA LYS A 299 8.39 71.32 81.20
C LYS A 299 9.73 70.65 81.52
N ALA A 300 9.87 69.97 82.65
CA ALA A 300 11.07 69.21 82.99
C ALA A 300 11.29 68.02 82.04
N VAL A 301 10.23 67.29 81.69
CA VAL A 301 10.28 66.19 80.70
C VAL A 301 10.61 66.71 79.30
N VAL A 302 10.10 67.89 78.91
CA VAL A 302 10.47 68.53 77.65
C VAL A 302 11.93 68.98 77.68
N LEU A 303 12.41 69.58 78.77
CA LEU A 303 13.81 69.97 78.94
C LEU A 303 14.76 68.77 78.92
N GLU A 304 14.39 67.66 79.57
CA GLU A 304 15.17 66.42 79.54
C GLU A 304 15.23 65.82 78.13
N ARG A 305 14.12 65.89 77.37
CA ARG A 305 14.12 65.52 75.94
C ARG A 305 15.02 66.41 75.11
N VAL A 306 14.95 67.74 75.30
CA VAL A 306 15.84 68.67 74.58
C VAL A 306 17.30 68.42 74.93
N GLN A 307 17.63 68.18 76.21
CA GLN A 307 18.98 67.81 76.64
C GLN A 307 19.44 66.49 76.04
N SER A 308 18.57 65.48 75.99
CA SER A 308 18.90 64.19 75.36
C SER A 308 19.17 64.34 73.86
N TYR A 309 18.43 65.22 73.17
CA TYR A 309 18.67 65.52 71.77
C TYR A 309 19.94 66.34 71.57
N GLU A 310 20.23 67.33 72.42
CA GLU A 310 21.49 68.08 72.43
C GLU A 310 22.70 67.17 72.67
N GLU A 311 22.62 66.23 73.62
CA GLU A 311 23.69 65.27 73.88
C GLU A 311 23.91 64.30 72.71
N ALA A 312 22.82 63.82 72.10
CA ALA A 312 22.90 63.00 70.90
C ALA A 312 23.49 63.78 69.72
N PHE A 313 23.11 65.05 69.56
CA PHE A 313 23.64 65.94 68.52
C PHE A 313 25.13 66.20 68.72
N ASN A 314 25.55 66.52 69.95
CA ASN A 314 26.96 66.76 70.28
C ASN A 314 27.82 65.51 70.04
N ARG A 315 27.29 64.30 70.31
CA ARG A 315 27.98 63.04 69.96
C ARG A 315 28.11 62.88 68.46
N ILE A 316 27.06 63.17 67.69
CA ILE A 316 27.09 63.06 66.23
C ILE A 316 28.07 64.10 65.66
N GLN A 317 28.02 65.35 66.10
CA GLN A 317 28.94 66.43 65.72
C GLN A 317 30.40 66.09 66.03
N ALA A 318 30.68 65.50 67.19
CA ALA A 318 32.03 65.04 67.54
C ALA A 318 32.53 63.88 66.66
N SER A 319 31.60 63.09 66.09
CA SER A 319 31.91 61.94 65.23
C SER A 319 32.06 62.33 63.76
N THR A 320 31.25 63.28 63.28
CA THR A 320 31.18 63.69 61.87
C THR A 320 32.01 64.93 61.57
N GLY A 321 32.30 65.78 62.57
CA GLY A 321 33.10 67.00 62.42
C GLY A 321 32.39 68.17 61.74
N ILE A 322 31.09 68.03 61.42
CA ILE A 322 30.27 69.07 60.76
C ILE A 322 29.68 69.98 61.83
N ALA A 323 30.00 71.27 61.79
CA ALA A 323 29.58 72.24 62.80
C ALA A 323 28.21 72.88 62.54
N ASP A 324 27.72 72.82 61.29
CA ASP A 324 26.43 73.37 60.88
C ASP A 324 25.32 72.31 60.98
N ILE A 325 24.25 72.65 61.71
CA ILE A 325 23.12 71.76 61.99
C ILE A 325 22.34 71.46 60.71
N ASP A 326 22.15 72.47 59.86
CA ASP A 326 21.40 72.33 58.62
C ASP A 326 22.14 71.45 57.60
N GLU A 327 23.47 71.55 57.56
CA GLU A 327 24.34 70.69 56.73
C GLU A 327 24.32 69.24 57.22
N LEU A 328 24.37 69.01 58.55
CA LEU A 328 24.27 67.67 59.13
C LEU A 328 22.94 67.00 58.77
N VAL A 329 21.82 67.72 58.97
CA VAL A 329 20.47 67.19 58.67
C VAL A 329 20.34 66.88 57.18
N THR A 330 20.83 67.75 56.31
CA THR A 330 20.80 67.53 54.85
C THR A 330 21.62 66.28 54.47
N SER A 331 22.84 66.13 55.04
CA SER A 331 23.67 64.95 54.81
C SER A 331 23.02 63.65 55.31
N PHE A 332 22.27 63.74 56.42
CA PHE A 332 21.60 62.59 57.02
C PHE A 332 20.39 62.18 56.20
N ILE A 333 19.60 63.14 55.70
CA ILE A 333 18.49 62.88 54.78
C ILE A 333 19.02 62.24 53.49
N GLU A 334 20.10 62.76 52.91
CA GLU A 334 20.71 62.14 51.73
C GLU A 334 21.25 60.73 51.99
N ALA A 335 21.84 60.49 53.17
CA ALA A 335 22.30 59.18 53.58
C ALA A 335 21.12 58.23 53.83
N GLU A 336 20.02 58.71 54.40
CA GLU A 336 18.78 57.98 54.64
C GLU A 336 18.10 57.63 53.31
N ASP A 337 18.00 58.56 52.37
CA ASP A 337 17.46 58.32 51.01
C ASP A 337 18.29 57.30 50.25
N LYS A 338 19.63 57.38 50.34
CA LYS A 338 20.54 56.37 49.76
C LYS A 338 20.35 55.01 50.43
N ASN A 339 20.21 54.98 51.75
CA ASN A 339 20.00 53.75 52.50
C ASN A 339 18.64 53.12 52.19
N PHE A 340 17.59 53.93 52.04
CA PHE A 340 16.26 53.49 51.63
C PHE A 340 16.28 52.92 50.21
N SER A 341 16.99 53.58 49.29
CA SER A 341 17.18 53.11 47.91
C SER A 341 17.95 51.78 47.87
N LEU A 342 19.01 51.65 48.67
CA LEU A 342 19.76 50.40 48.81
C LEU A 342 18.92 49.28 49.43
N TYR A 343 18.09 49.59 50.43
CA TYR A 343 17.21 48.61 51.05
C TYR A 343 16.16 48.08 50.06
N ASN A 344 15.58 48.97 49.24
CA ASN A 344 14.68 48.57 48.16
C ASN A 344 15.41 47.70 47.12
N TYR A 345 16.63 48.07 46.74
CA TYR A 345 17.43 47.28 45.81
C TYR A 345 17.77 45.88 46.37
N VAL A 346 18.14 45.80 47.65
CA VAL A 346 18.40 44.51 48.33
C VAL A 346 17.13 43.66 48.37
N ASN A 347 15.96 44.24 48.64
CA ASN A 347 14.70 43.52 48.62
C ASN A 347 14.34 43.04 47.21
N GLU A 348 14.53 43.87 46.20
CA GLU A 348 14.31 43.49 44.80
C GLU A 348 15.25 42.36 44.38
N MET A 349 16.52 42.44 44.79
CA MET A 349 17.49 41.39 44.54
C MET A 349 17.18 40.08 45.27
N ASN A 350 16.72 40.14 46.52
CA ASN A 350 16.26 38.96 47.24
C ASN A 350 15.05 38.32 46.56
N ASN A 351 14.09 39.11 46.09
CA ASN A 351 12.95 38.61 45.32
C ASN A 351 13.39 37.95 44.00
N GLU A 352 14.39 38.52 43.32
CA GLU A 352 14.94 37.94 42.10
C GLU A 352 15.70 36.64 42.38
N VAL A 353 16.44 36.56 43.49
CA VAL A 353 17.09 35.34 43.96
C VAL A 353 16.05 34.25 44.24
N GLU A 354 14.99 34.54 45.00
CA GLU A 354 13.93 33.56 45.27
C GLU A 354 13.28 33.04 43.98
N LYS A 355 13.00 33.93 43.03
CA LYS A 355 12.43 33.57 41.73
C LYS A 355 13.38 32.69 40.90
N LEU A 356 14.68 32.99 40.90
CA LEU A 356 15.68 32.19 40.21
C LEU A 356 15.90 30.83 40.89
N GLU A 357 15.79 30.75 42.22
CA GLU A 357 15.83 29.50 42.97
C GLU A 357 14.62 28.61 42.66
N GLU A 358 13.41 29.20 42.57
CA GLU A 358 12.21 28.49 42.15
C GLU A 358 12.34 27.93 40.73
N GLN A 359 12.82 28.75 39.78
CA GLN A 359 13.09 28.30 38.41
C GLN A 359 14.15 27.19 38.36
N ASN A 360 15.21 27.28 39.16
CA ASN A 360 16.21 26.22 39.27
C ASN A 360 15.60 24.92 39.82
N ALA A 361 14.71 25.01 40.80
CA ALA A 361 14.02 23.84 41.35
C ALA A 361 13.11 23.19 40.29
N GLU A 362 12.34 23.98 39.55
CA GLU A 362 11.50 23.48 38.44
C GLU A 362 12.34 22.78 37.36
N LEU A 363 13.43 23.42 36.91
CA LEU A 363 14.32 22.85 35.91
C LEU A 363 14.96 21.54 36.38
N ARG A 364 15.33 21.43 37.67
CA ARG A 364 15.86 20.18 38.24
C ARG A 364 14.82 19.06 38.23
N VAL A 365 13.57 19.36 38.55
CA VAL A 365 12.46 18.38 38.47
C VAL A 365 12.25 17.94 37.02
N GLU A 366 12.31 18.87 36.07
CA GLU A 366 12.17 18.56 34.65
C GLU A 366 13.33 17.70 34.13
N ILE A 367 14.57 17.98 34.54
CA ILE A 367 15.74 17.14 34.22
C ILE A 367 15.55 15.72 34.74
N GLU A 368 15.07 15.53 35.97
CA GLU A 368 14.86 14.17 36.50
C GLU A 368 13.69 13.45 35.83
N LYS A 369 12.64 14.17 35.42
CA LYS A 369 11.58 13.60 34.58
C LYS A 369 12.12 13.07 33.26
N TYR A 370 12.97 13.84 32.57
CA TYR A 370 13.57 13.41 31.30
C TYR A 370 14.62 12.31 31.49
N LYS A 371 15.41 12.31 32.57
CA LYS A 371 16.31 11.20 32.88
C LYS A 371 15.56 9.91 33.20
N GLY A 372 14.48 9.99 33.99
CA GLY A 372 13.62 8.84 34.31
C GLY A 372 12.93 8.25 33.07
N GLN A 373 12.49 9.11 32.14
CA GLN A 373 11.93 8.68 30.86
C GLN A 373 13.00 8.19 29.88
N GLY A 374 14.18 8.81 29.87
CA GLY A 374 15.33 8.44 29.06
C GLY A 374 15.86 7.04 29.40
N GLY A 375 16.02 6.72 30.70
CA GLY A 375 16.49 5.41 31.13
C GLY A 375 15.57 4.25 30.74
N ASN A 376 14.25 4.43 30.87
CA ASN A 376 13.28 3.40 30.46
C ASN A 376 13.19 3.26 28.94
N THR A 377 13.21 4.38 28.20
CA THR A 377 13.15 4.36 26.73
C THR A 377 14.43 3.79 26.14
N GLU A 378 15.59 4.11 26.71
CA GLU A 378 16.89 3.60 26.29
C GLU A 378 17.03 2.10 26.57
N ASN A 379 16.57 1.62 27.74
CA ASN A 379 16.57 0.20 28.06
C ASN A 379 15.61 -0.59 27.15
N GLN A 380 14.44 -0.04 26.85
CA GLN A 380 13.51 -0.65 25.89
C GLN A 380 14.09 -0.67 24.47
N ARG A 381 14.73 0.43 24.03
CA ARG A 381 15.39 0.52 22.73
C ARG A 381 16.55 -0.46 22.60
N LYS A 382 17.39 -0.60 23.64
CA LYS A 382 18.48 -1.59 23.68
C LYS A 382 17.95 -3.02 23.62
N LYS A 383 16.86 -3.32 24.33
CA LYS A 383 16.22 -4.64 24.28
C LYS A 383 15.65 -4.95 22.89
N LEU A 384 14.97 -3.98 22.28
CA LEU A 384 14.44 -4.11 20.93
C LEU A 384 15.54 -4.28 19.88
N LEU A 385 16.64 -3.53 19.99
CA LEU A 385 17.82 -3.69 19.12
C LEU A 385 18.39 -5.09 19.23
N LYS A 386 18.58 -5.60 20.44
CA LYS A 386 19.08 -6.96 20.67
C LYS A 386 18.14 -8.02 20.09
N ASP A 387 16.83 -7.86 20.26
CA ASP A 387 15.83 -8.77 19.69
C ASP A 387 15.84 -8.74 18.14
N LEU A 388 16.09 -7.58 17.54
CA LEU A 388 16.24 -7.43 16.08
C LEU A 388 17.54 -8.04 15.57
N GLU A 389 18.66 -7.84 16.28
CA GLU A 389 19.94 -8.47 15.98
C GLU A 389 19.84 -10.00 16.03
N ASP A 390 19.20 -10.55 17.07
CA ASP A 390 18.97 -11.99 17.21
C ASP A 390 18.07 -12.55 16.09
N LYS A 391 17.05 -11.77 15.67
CA LYS A 391 16.20 -12.15 14.53
C LYS A 391 16.99 -12.13 13.22
N LEU A 392 17.80 -11.10 13.01
CA LEU A 392 18.64 -10.95 11.82
C LEU A 392 19.63 -12.10 11.71
N ALA A 393 20.35 -12.42 12.79
CA ALA A 393 21.27 -13.56 12.84
C ALA A 393 20.56 -14.89 12.55
N LYS A 394 19.35 -15.11 13.09
CA LYS A 394 18.54 -16.30 12.79
C LYS A 394 18.10 -16.36 11.32
N THR A 395 17.71 -15.23 10.73
CA THR A 395 17.31 -15.18 9.32
C THR A 395 18.48 -15.39 8.39
N GLU A 396 19.65 -14.82 8.69
CA GLU A 396 20.88 -15.04 7.93
C GLU A 396 21.34 -16.49 8.01
N ALA A 397 21.30 -17.12 9.19
CA ALA A 397 21.62 -18.53 9.35
C ALA A 397 20.68 -19.43 8.53
N LYS A 398 19.38 -19.12 8.50
CA LYS A 398 18.41 -19.83 7.66
C LYS A 398 18.67 -19.60 6.17
N ALA A 399 18.97 -18.37 5.76
CA ALA A 399 19.30 -18.05 4.38
C ALA A 399 20.54 -18.82 3.89
N ALA A 400 21.61 -18.84 4.69
CA ALA A 400 22.81 -19.62 4.42
C ALA A 400 22.53 -21.13 4.29
N GLN A 401 21.66 -21.68 5.16
CA GLN A 401 21.24 -23.08 5.05
C GLN A 401 20.46 -23.37 3.76
N TYR A 402 19.57 -22.46 3.34
CA TYR A 402 18.84 -22.62 2.09
C TYR A 402 19.73 -22.48 0.87
N GLU A 403 20.72 -21.59 0.91
CA GLU A 403 21.72 -21.44 -0.14
C GLU A 403 22.60 -22.68 -0.26
N GLU A 404 23.05 -23.26 0.87
CA GLU A 404 23.80 -24.53 0.86
C GLU A 404 22.96 -25.68 0.30
N LYS A 405 21.68 -25.76 0.67
CA LYS A 405 20.74 -26.76 0.12
C LYS A 405 20.52 -26.57 -1.38
N ALA A 406 20.36 -25.32 -1.83
CA ALA A 406 20.22 -24.99 -3.25
C ALA A 406 21.47 -25.39 -4.02
N LEU A 407 22.67 -25.04 -3.53
CA LEU A 407 23.95 -25.46 -4.12
C LEU A 407 24.09 -26.99 -4.22
N LYS A 408 23.70 -27.72 -3.17
CA LYS A 408 23.68 -29.19 -3.21
C LYS A 408 22.71 -29.71 -4.26
N ALA A 409 21.50 -29.15 -4.33
CA ALA A 409 20.50 -29.52 -5.32
C ALA A 409 21.00 -29.23 -6.75
N THR A 410 21.56 -28.06 -7.02
CA THR A 410 22.13 -27.70 -8.33
C THR A 410 23.25 -28.66 -8.72
N LYS A 411 24.17 -29.00 -7.82
CA LYS A 411 25.21 -30.01 -8.08
C LYS A 411 24.63 -31.38 -8.43
N THR A 412 23.56 -31.80 -7.75
CA THR A 412 22.90 -33.07 -8.10
C THR A 412 22.23 -33.01 -9.47
N VAL A 413 21.61 -31.88 -9.82
CA VAL A 413 21.01 -31.67 -11.14
C VAL A 413 22.08 -31.63 -12.23
N GLU A 414 23.20 -30.94 -12.04
CA GLU A 414 24.34 -30.94 -12.98
C GLU A 414 24.91 -32.35 -13.20
N SER A 415 25.02 -33.14 -12.13
CA SER A 415 25.45 -34.55 -12.22
C SER A 415 24.45 -35.40 -13.00
N LEU A 416 23.14 -35.19 -12.79
CA LEU A 416 22.08 -35.85 -13.55
C LEU A 416 22.08 -35.43 -15.02
N ILE A 417 22.22 -34.14 -15.32
CA ILE A 417 22.34 -33.61 -16.69
C ILE A 417 23.53 -34.27 -17.39
N SER A 418 24.70 -34.31 -16.75
CA SER A 418 25.89 -34.95 -17.30
C SER A 418 25.68 -36.47 -17.53
N GLY A 419 25.00 -37.15 -16.60
CA GLY A 419 24.64 -38.56 -16.74
C GLY A 419 23.68 -38.82 -17.89
N ILE A 420 22.63 -38.01 -18.02
CA ILE A 420 21.64 -38.09 -19.09
C ILE A 420 22.27 -37.74 -20.43
N GLN A 421 23.15 -36.74 -20.49
CA GLN A 421 23.87 -36.37 -21.72
C GLN A 421 24.84 -37.46 -22.17
N ASN A 422 25.51 -38.16 -21.24
CA ASN A 422 26.31 -39.34 -21.56
C ASN A 422 25.46 -40.50 -22.12
N ILE A 423 24.27 -40.74 -21.55
CA ILE A 423 23.32 -41.74 -22.05
C ILE A 423 22.79 -41.34 -23.43
N PHE A 424 22.43 -40.07 -23.60
CA PHE A 424 21.95 -39.49 -24.86
C PHE A 424 22.98 -39.65 -25.98
N ASN A 425 24.24 -39.34 -25.70
CA ASN A 425 25.36 -39.55 -26.61
C ASN A 425 25.61 -41.04 -26.93
N ARG A 426 25.52 -41.93 -25.93
CA ARG A 426 25.68 -43.39 -26.12
C ARG A 426 24.55 -44.04 -26.93
N LEU A 427 23.32 -43.53 -26.80
CA LEU A 427 22.16 -44.00 -27.55
C LEU A 427 22.16 -43.52 -29.01
N GLY A 428 23.14 -42.71 -29.43
CA GLY A 428 23.27 -42.24 -30.80
C GLY A 428 22.19 -41.23 -31.22
N LEU A 429 21.52 -40.60 -30.26
CA LEU A 429 20.42 -39.64 -30.49
C LEU A 429 20.88 -38.25 -30.94
N ASN A 430 22.17 -38.06 -31.26
CA ASN A 430 22.73 -36.82 -31.81
C ASN A 430 22.35 -36.60 -33.29
N GLN A 431 21.21 -37.15 -33.72
CA GLN A 431 20.70 -37.02 -35.07
C GLN A 431 19.96 -35.68 -35.18
N SER A 432 20.15 -34.97 -36.29
CA SER A 432 19.57 -33.64 -36.60
C SER A 432 18.06 -33.51 -36.32
N SER A 433 17.32 -34.62 -36.26
CA SER A 433 15.88 -34.65 -35.94
C SER A 433 15.56 -34.36 -34.47
N VAL A 434 16.50 -34.57 -33.55
CA VAL A 434 16.28 -34.40 -32.10
C VAL A 434 16.55 -32.95 -31.67
N VAL A 435 17.46 -32.26 -32.37
CA VAL A 435 17.79 -30.84 -32.15
C VAL A 435 16.62 -29.90 -32.52
N ASP A 436 15.85 -30.21 -33.57
CA ASP A 436 14.67 -29.42 -33.99
C ASP A 436 13.53 -29.42 -32.95
N MET A 437 13.47 -30.41 -32.06
CA MET A 437 12.42 -30.53 -31.04
C MET A 437 12.88 -30.07 -29.65
N LEU A 438 14.17 -30.17 -29.35
CA LEU A 438 14.76 -29.68 -28.10
C LEU A 438 15.14 -28.19 -28.19
N GLY A 439 15.34 -27.66 -29.40
CA GLY A 439 15.63 -26.24 -29.64
C GLY A 439 17.00 -25.77 -29.17
N ASP A 440 17.85 -26.70 -28.70
CA ASP A 440 19.19 -26.43 -28.17
C ASP A 440 20.09 -27.66 -28.36
N ASP A 441 21.40 -27.44 -28.54
CA ASP A 441 22.38 -28.51 -28.82
C ASP A 441 22.87 -29.11 -27.49
N GLY A 442 22.02 -29.91 -26.84
CA GLY A 442 22.34 -30.60 -25.59
C GLY A 442 21.18 -30.77 -24.62
N VAL A 443 21.45 -31.43 -23.49
CA VAL A 443 20.47 -31.62 -22.42
C VAL A 443 20.59 -30.45 -21.45
N THR A 444 19.61 -29.54 -21.46
CA THR A 444 19.51 -28.43 -20.50
C THR A 444 18.47 -28.74 -19.41
N GLU A 445 18.50 -28.01 -18.29
CA GLU A 445 17.60 -28.21 -17.14
C GLU A 445 16.10 -28.18 -17.54
N ASN A 446 15.74 -27.34 -18.52
CA ASN A 446 14.39 -27.23 -19.08
C ASN A 446 14.01 -28.37 -20.05
N ASN A 447 15.01 -29.05 -20.61
CA ASN A 447 14.87 -30.06 -21.65
C ASN A 447 15.03 -31.49 -21.10
N MET A 448 15.58 -31.65 -19.90
CA MET A 448 15.85 -32.93 -19.24
C MET A 448 14.61 -33.85 -19.13
N MET A 449 13.45 -33.28 -18.76
CA MET A 449 12.19 -34.02 -18.68
C MET A 449 11.66 -34.47 -20.05
N LYS A 450 11.91 -33.70 -21.11
CA LYS A 450 11.45 -34.01 -22.48
C LYS A 450 12.29 -35.12 -23.11
N VAL A 451 13.60 -35.14 -22.83
CA VAL A 451 14.50 -36.21 -23.29
C VAL A 451 14.12 -37.57 -22.69
N GLY A 452 13.68 -37.60 -21.41
CA GLY A 452 13.22 -38.83 -20.75
C GLY A 452 11.91 -39.41 -21.29
N THR A 453 11.09 -38.60 -21.96
CA THR A 453 9.80 -39.03 -22.55
C THR A 453 9.91 -39.48 -24.01
N TYR A 454 11.10 -39.55 -24.59
CA TYR A 454 11.28 -39.93 -25.99
C TYR A 454 10.91 -41.41 -26.20
N PRO A 455 9.90 -41.74 -27.01
CA PRO A 455 9.61 -43.13 -27.35
C PRO A 455 10.73 -43.66 -28.25
N VAL A 456 11.35 -44.77 -27.84
CA VAL A 456 12.31 -45.50 -28.67
C VAL A 456 11.58 -46.06 -29.89
N LEU A 457 11.52 -45.28 -30.97
CA LEU A 457 11.06 -45.72 -32.27
C LEU A 457 12.26 -46.26 -33.06
N ASN A 458 12.70 -47.49 -32.74
CA ASN A 458 13.19 -48.46 -33.74
C ASN A 458 13.44 -49.86 -33.12
N PRO A 459 12.68 -50.91 -33.47
CA PRO A 459 12.99 -52.29 -33.04
C PRO A 459 13.93 -53.07 -33.99
N ALA A 460 14.68 -52.41 -34.89
CA ALA A 460 15.41 -53.12 -35.95
C ALA A 460 16.93 -53.32 -35.76
N THR A 461 17.55 -52.94 -34.64
CA THR A 461 19.03 -53.06 -34.48
C THR A 461 19.50 -53.54 -33.10
N VAL A 462 18.78 -54.44 -32.43
CA VAL A 462 19.30 -55.10 -31.22
C VAL A 462 19.19 -56.61 -31.34
N SER A 463 20.26 -57.20 -31.85
CA SER A 463 20.59 -58.62 -31.68
C SER A 463 21.12 -58.83 -30.25
N VAL A 464 20.36 -59.60 -29.47
CA VAL A 464 20.82 -60.55 -28.42
C VAL A 464 21.59 -59.96 -27.23
N ASP A 465 20.91 -59.70 -26.10
CA ASP A 465 21.05 -60.49 -24.84
C ASP A 465 20.41 -59.84 -23.59
N ALA A 466 19.76 -60.71 -22.82
CA ALA A 466 19.52 -60.75 -21.36
C ALA A 466 18.55 -59.77 -20.62
N PRO A 467 17.80 -60.28 -19.61
CA PRO A 467 16.62 -59.65 -19.02
C PRO A 467 16.95 -58.98 -17.68
N VAL A 468 17.32 -57.69 -17.68
CA VAL A 468 17.47 -56.91 -16.42
C VAL A 468 16.82 -55.52 -16.52
N LYS A 469 16.28 -55.14 -17.69
CA LYS A 469 15.87 -53.75 -17.96
C LYS A 469 14.43 -53.38 -17.62
N ALA A 470 13.61 -54.31 -17.14
CA ALA A 470 12.20 -54.03 -16.81
C ALA A 470 11.97 -53.51 -15.38
N VAL A 471 12.93 -53.68 -14.45
CA VAL A 471 12.68 -53.42 -13.00
C VAL A 471 13.03 -51.98 -12.57
N ILE A 472 13.83 -51.25 -13.34
CA ILE A 472 14.35 -49.94 -12.90
C ILE A 472 13.38 -48.78 -13.23
N ILE A 473 12.48 -48.93 -14.20
CA ILE A 473 11.60 -47.84 -14.65
C ILE A 473 10.32 -47.72 -13.79
N GLU A 474 9.80 -48.81 -13.24
CA GLU A 474 8.62 -48.75 -12.34
C GLU A 474 8.95 -48.23 -10.93
N SER A 475 10.21 -48.34 -10.50
CA SER A 475 10.61 -47.98 -9.13
C SER A 475 10.72 -46.47 -8.88
N TYR A 476 11.03 -45.68 -9.92
CA TYR A 476 11.29 -44.23 -9.77
C TYR A 476 10.06 -43.35 -10.01
N PHE A 477 9.01 -43.86 -10.67
CA PHE A 477 7.80 -43.09 -10.96
C PHE A 477 6.89 -42.91 -9.73
N PHE A 478 7.03 -43.76 -8.70
CA PHE A 478 6.16 -43.74 -7.52
C PHE A 478 6.53 -42.65 -6.49
N VAL A 479 7.74 -42.08 -6.56
CA VAL A 479 8.20 -41.08 -5.56
C VAL A 479 7.72 -39.65 -5.86
N PHE A 480 7.29 -39.37 -7.09
CA PHE A 480 6.95 -38.01 -7.54
C PHE A 480 5.44 -37.71 -7.69
N SER A 481 4.54 -38.63 -7.29
CA SER A 481 3.08 -38.49 -7.48
C SER A 481 2.24 -38.40 -6.19
N ASN A 482 2.80 -37.87 -5.09
CA ASN A 482 2.04 -37.63 -3.85
C ASN A 482 1.71 -36.13 -3.66
N PRO A 483 0.43 -35.71 -3.68
CA PRO A 483 0.04 -34.29 -3.56
C PRO A 483 0.03 -33.73 -2.12
N TRP A 484 0.73 -34.35 -1.17
CA TRP A 484 0.70 -33.95 0.26
C TRP A 484 1.91 -33.12 0.74
N PHE A 485 2.80 -32.69 -0.16
CA PHE A 485 4.05 -32.01 0.20
C PHE A 485 4.03 -30.47 0.16
N ASP A 486 2.87 -29.85 -0.13
CA ASP A 486 2.74 -28.38 -0.23
C ASP A 486 2.22 -27.69 1.06
N LEU A 487 2.25 -28.36 2.22
CA LEU A 487 1.64 -27.82 3.45
C LEU A 487 2.54 -27.74 4.69
N LEU A 488 3.87 -27.71 4.56
CA LEU A 488 4.77 -27.35 5.66
C LEU A 488 6.18 -26.97 5.19
N ALA A 489 6.39 -25.68 4.94
CA ALA A 489 7.69 -24.97 5.09
C ALA A 489 7.47 -23.45 5.09
#